data_AF-A0A6I4QZL6-F1
#
_entry.id   AF-A0A6I4QZL6-F1
#
_cell.length_a   1.000
_cell.length_b   1.000
_cell.length_c   1.000
_cell.angle_alpha   90.00
_cell.angle_beta   90.00
_cell.angle_gamma   90.00
#
_symmetry.space_group_name_H-M   'P 1'
#
loop_
_entity.id
_entity.type
_entity.pdbx_description
1 polymer ?
#
loop_
_entity_poly.entity_id
_entity_poly.type
_entity_poly.pdbx_seq_one_letter_code
_entity_poly.pdbx_strand_id
1 'polypeptide(L)'
;MSPVTTLSTGLCLLALTTCAAAQPLDEDTRSALRALSRLASAEIPETHLACEINGTSTHPAGGTLNNPVTVGDFIASYLSWSFQPQSSSVRSFSCEGNGLRQCIWSFGEHKRTEGWNRFLHFTYDPQREAVEPDSLRCIDVP
;
A
#
# COMPACT_ATOMS: atom_id res chain seq x y z
N MET A 1 -45.93 35.49 -41.28
CA MET A 1 -46.28 34.23 -40.59
C MET A 1 -45.25 34.02 -39.49
N SER A 2 -45.63 34.33 -38.24
CA SER A 2 -45.03 33.75 -37.02
C SER A 2 -45.69 32.37 -36.77
N PRO A 3 -45.30 31.55 -35.77
CA PRO A 3 -44.06 31.46 -34.95
C PRO A 3 -43.49 30.01 -34.94
N VAL A 4 -42.40 29.73 -34.20
CA VAL A 4 -42.36 28.74 -33.10
C VAL A 4 -41.05 28.92 -32.33
N THR A 5 -41.24 29.30 -31.07
CA THR A 5 -40.30 29.38 -29.96
C THR A 5 -39.87 27.96 -29.55
N THR A 6 -38.58 27.73 -29.27
CA THR A 6 -38.19 26.63 -28.39
C THR A 6 -37.26 27.18 -27.31
N LEU A 7 -37.80 27.27 -26.09
CA LEU A 7 -37.02 27.37 -24.86
C LEU A 7 -36.28 26.05 -24.66
N SER A 8 -34.98 26.13 -24.35
CA SER A 8 -34.33 25.10 -23.53
C SER A 8 -33.41 25.79 -22.55
N THR A 9 -34.01 26.22 -21.45
CA THR A 9 -33.37 26.33 -20.14
C THR A 9 -32.68 25.01 -19.80
N GLY A 10 -31.35 25.03 -19.80
CA GLY A 10 -30.51 23.99 -19.21
C GLY A 10 -29.46 24.65 -18.35
N LEU A 11 -29.89 25.15 -17.19
CA LEU A 11 -29.04 25.60 -16.10
C LEU A 11 -28.13 24.43 -15.71
N CYS A 12 -26.87 24.44 -16.14
CA CYS A 12 -25.84 23.58 -15.55
C CYS A 12 -25.14 24.37 -14.43
N LEU A 13 -25.92 24.80 -13.43
CA LEU A 13 -25.40 25.02 -12.09
C LEU A 13 -25.50 23.68 -11.40
N LEU A 14 -24.36 23.04 -11.12
CA LEU A 14 -24.14 22.25 -9.91
C LEU A 14 -22.65 21.87 -9.85
N ALA A 15 -21.98 22.51 -8.89
CA ALA A 15 -20.79 22.08 -8.17
C ALA A 15 -19.82 21.15 -8.93
N LEU A 16 -18.70 21.74 -9.36
CA LEU A 16 -17.42 21.07 -9.51
C LEU A 16 -17.07 20.37 -8.19
N THR A 17 -17.61 19.18 -7.98
CA THR A 17 -17.00 18.22 -7.08
C THR A 17 -15.81 17.72 -7.87
N THR A 18 -14.68 18.40 -7.72
CA THR A 18 -13.38 17.87 -8.08
C THR A 18 -13.25 16.55 -7.34
N CYS A 19 -13.63 15.45 -8.02
CA CYS A 19 -13.00 14.18 -7.76
C CYS A 19 -11.51 14.49 -7.85
N ALA A 20 -10.84 14.59 -6.71
CA ALA A 20 -9.41 14.56 -6.67
C ALA A 20 -9.04 13.22 -7.29
N ALA A 21 -8.81 13.22 -8.60
CA ALA A 21 -8.33 12.06 -9.31
C ALA A 21 -7.08 11.65 -8.57
N ALA A 22 -7.10 10.44 -7.98
CA ALA A 22 -5.92 9.89 -7.34
C ALA A 22 -4.77 10.09 -8.32
N GLN A 23 -3.78 10.88 -7.92
CA GLN A 23 -2.68 11.20 -8.82
C GLN A 23 -2.07 9.86 -9.27
N PRO A 24 -1.88 9.65 -10.57
CA PRO A 24 -1.26 8.42 -11.05
C PRO A 24 0.07 8.25 -10.31
N LEU A 25 0.29 7.07 -9.73
CA LEU A 25 1.59 6.73 -9.16
C LEU A 25 2.64 6.95 -10.25
N ASP A 26 3.74 7.61 -9.90
CA ASP A 26 4.87 7.76 -10.80
C ASP A 26 5.46 6.39 -11.19
N GLU A 27 6.20 6.34 -12.29
CA GLU A 27 6.70 5.06 -12.83
C GLU A 27 7.67 4.37 -11.87
N ASP A 28 8.46 5.15 -11.13
CA ASP A 28 9.42 4.60 -10.18
C ASP A 28 8.71 3.91 -9.02
N THR A 29 7.69 4.56 -8.45
CA THR A 29 6.80 3.96 -7.45
C THR A 29 6.15 2.69 -7.96
N ARG A 30 5.64 2.71 -9.20
CA ARG A 30 5.01 1.55 -9.82
C ARG A 30 5.99 0.39 -9.99
N SER A 31 7.23 0.68 -10.39
CA SER A 31 8.25 -0.33 -10.59
C SER A 31 8.68 -0.98 -9.27
N ALA A 32 8.92 -0.16 -8.23
CA ALA A 32 9.23 -0.65 -6.89
C ALA A 32 8.10 -1.54 -6.30
N LEU A 33 6.84 -1.15 -6.48
CA LEU A 33 5.69 -1.96 -6.06
C LEU A 33 5.57 -3.29 -6.81
N ARG A 34 5.85 -3.30 -8.11
CA ARG A 34 5.90 -4.55 -8.89
C ARG A 34 7.01 -5.46 -8.37
N ALA A 35 8.18 -4.93 -8.09
CA ALA A 35 9.29 -5.69 -7.53
C ALA A 35 8.94 -6.28 -6.16
N LEU A 36 8.29 -5.49 -5.30
CA LEU A 36 7.82 -5.94 -4.00
C LEU A 36 6.73 -7.02 -4.11
N SER A 37 5.80 -6.89 -5.04
CA SER A 37 4.77 -7.90 -5.30
C SER A 37 5.36 -9.21 -5.84
N ARG A 38 6.42 -9.15 -6.66
CA ARG A 38 7.15 -10.36 -7.09
C ARG A 38 7.83 -11.04 -5.91
N LEU A 39 8.45 -10.25 -5.02
CA LEU A 39 9.09 -10.75 -3.80
C LEU A 39 8.08 -11.46 -2.88
N ALA A 40 6.84 -10.97 -2.79
CA ALA A 40 5.78 -11.61 -2.01
C ALA A 40 5.43 -13.04 -2.47
N SER A 41 5.71 -13.38 -3.73
CA SER A 41 5.46 -14.71 -4.29
C SER A 41 6.71 -15.60 -4.29
N ALA A 42 7.85 -15.08 -3.85
CA ALA A 42 9.10 -15.82 -3.78
C ALA A 42 9.26 -16.48 -2.41
N GLU A 43 9.94 -17.63 -2.38
CA GLU A 43 10.36 -18.25 -1.13
C GLU A 43 11.54 -17.47 -0.56
N ILE A 44 11.33 -16.80 0.57
CA ILE A 44 12.37 -16.02 1.26
C ILE A 44 12.74 -16.78 2.53
N PRO A 45 13.97 -17.28 2.67
CA PRO A 45 14.42 -17.93 3.89
C PRO A 45 14.29 -17.00 5.09
N GLU A 46 13.76 -17.48 6.21
CA GLU A 46 13.65 -16.72 7.46
C GLU A 46 15.00 -16.12 7.92
N THR A 47 16.10 -16.83 7.65
CA THR A 47 17.46 -16.38 7.97
C THR A 47 17.89 -15.12 7.22
N HIS A 48 17.21 -14.78 6.14
CA HIS A 48 17.50 -13.61 5.31
C HIS A 48 16.66 -12.39 5.72
N LEU A 49 15.91 -12.47 6.83
CA LEU A 49 14.94 -11.45 7.18
C LEU A 49 15.35 -10.75 8.47
N ALA A 50 15.35 -9.42 8.40
CA ALA A 50 15.61 -8.55 9.54
C ALA A 50 14.32 -8.16 10.29
N CYS A 51 13.28 -9.01 10.21
CA CYS A 51 11.97 -8.80 10.84
C CYS A 51 11.52 -10.00 11.66
N GLU A 52 10.84 -9.73 12.77
CA GLU A 52 10.07 -10.74 13.50
C GLU A 52 8.65 -10.76 12.91
N ILE A 53 8.23 -11.90 12.36
CA ILE A 53 6.83 -12.13 12.01
C ILE A 53 6.22 -13.01 13.09
N ASN A 54 5.46 -12.41 13.99
CA ASN A 54 4.72 -13.14 15.01
C ASN A 54 3.24 -13.16 14.62
N GLY A 55 2.81 -14.22 13.93
CA GLY A 55 1.42 -14.38 13.49
C GLY A 55 0.57 -15.17 14.49
N THR A 56 0.26 -14.61 15.66
CA THR A 56 -0.71 -15.21 16.58
C THR A 56 -2.13 -14.78 16.20
N SER A 57 -2.91 -15.66 15.58
CA SER A 57 -4.33 -15.40 15.35
C SER A 57 -5.17 -16.02 16.46
N THR A 58 -5.90 -15.20 17.20
CA THR A 58 -6.87 -15.70 18.19
C THR A 58 -8.21 -15.91 17.49
N HIS A 59 -8.62 -17.17 17.33
CA HIS A 59 -9.92 -17.53 16.77
C HIS A 59 -11.04 -16.97 17.66
N PRO A 60 -12.17 -16.48 17.10
CA PRO A 60 -13.30 -15.96 17.88
C PRO A 60 -13.86 -16.94 18.92
N ALA A 61 -13.61 -18.24 18.74
CA ALA A 61 -13.99 -19.31 19.67
C ALA A 61 -12.98 -19.56 20.82
N GLY A 62 -11.93 -18.73 20.96
CA GLY A 62 -11.01 -18.76 22.10
C GLY A 62 -9.77 -19.65 21.95
N GLY A 63 -9.36 -19.99 20.72
CA GLY A 63 -8.13 -20.74 20.46
C GLY A 63 -7.08 -19.87 19.77
N THR A 64 -5.84 -19.89 20.25
CA THR A 64 -4.70 -19.25 19.57
C THR A 64 -4.13 -20.23 18.55
N LEU A 65 -4.21 -19.88 17.25
CA LEU A 65 -3.44 -20.55 16.22
C LEU A 65 -2.10 -19.83 16.06
N ASN A 66 -1.01 -20.55 16.33
CA ASN A 66 0.32 -20.17 15.84
C ASN A 66 0.42 -20.64 14.40
N ASN A 67 0.02 -19.80 13.44
CA ASN A 67 0.30 -20.08 12.05
C ASN A 67 1.70 -19.57 11.73
N PRO A 68 2.58 -20.37 11.09
CA PRO A 68 3.82 -19.85 10.52
C PRO A 68 3.43 -18.91 9.38
N VAL A 69 3.40 -17.61 9.65
CA VAL A 69 3.17 -16.58 8.64
C VAL A 69 4.51 -16.32 7.97
N THR A 70 4.58 -16.50 6.64
CA THR A 70 5.80 -16.21 5.89
C THR A 70 5.90 -14.71 5.60
N VAL A 71 7.10 -14.22 5.24
CA VAL A 71 7.25 -12.84 4.73
C VAL A 71 6.43 -12.61 3.47
N GLY A 72 6.30 -13.63 2.61
CA GLY A 72 5.46 -13.54 1.43
C GLY A 72 4.01 -13.22 1.80
N ASP A 73 3.46 -13.96 2.77
CA ASP A 73 2.10 -13.74 3.29
C ASP A 73 1.93 -12.35 3.89
N PHE A 74 2.95 -11.89 4.64
CA PHE A 74 2.99 -10.54 5.19
C PHE A 74 2.93 -9.48 4.07
N ILE A 75 3.84 -9.52 3.10
CA ILE A 75 3.92 -8.52 2.03
C ILE A 75 2.63 -8.53 1.21
N ALA A 76 2.10 -9.72 0.87
CA ALA A 76 0.85 -9.85 0.13
C ALA A 76 -0.34 -9.24 0.89
N SER A 77 -0.46 -9.55 2.20
CA SER A 77 -1.52 -9.00 3.06
C SER A 77 -1.38 -7.49 3.22
N TYR A 78 -0.15 -7.02 3.44
CA TYR A 78 0.19 -5.61 3.59
C TYR A 78 -0.17 -4.81 2.32
N LEU A 79 0.23 -5.29 1.14
CA LEU A 79 -0.13 -4.67 -0.14
C LEU A 79 -1.64 -4.68 -0.34
N SER A 80 -2.29 -5.83 -0.14
CA SER A 80 -3.75 -5.97 -0.29
C SER A 80 -4.51 -4.98 0.58
N TRP A 81 -4.19 -4.92 1.89
CA TRP A 81 -4.81 -3.97 2.82
C TRP A 81 -4.53 -2.52 2.44
N SER A 82 -3.31 -2.20 2.02
CA SER A 82 -2.97 -0.84 1.62
C SER A 82 -3.72 -0.38 0.37
N PHE A 83 -4.14 -1.28 -0.51
CA PHE A 83 -4.90 -0.93 -1.72
C PHE A 83 -6.41 -0.86 -1.51
N GLN A 84 -6.95 -1.48 -0.45
CA GLN A 84 -8.38 -1.42 -0.16
C GLN A 84 -8.86 0.02 0.07
N PRO A 85 -9.95 0.45 -0.59
CA PRO A 85 -10.53 1.76 -0.32
C PRO A 85 -11.18 1.78 1.07
N GLN A 86 -10.54 2.46 2.01
CA GLN A 86 -11.13 2.79 3.31
C GLN A 86 -11.27 4.31 3.43
N SER A 87 -12.43 4.78 3.90
CA SER A 87 -12.81 6.19 3.95
C SER A 87 -11.84 7.10 4.73
N SER A 88 -11.05 6.50 5.63
CA SER A 88 -10.10 7.16 6.53
C SER A 88 -8.64 6.78 6.29
N SER A 89 -8.36 5.90 5.32
CA SER A 89 -6.99 5.44 5.05
C SER A 89 -6.16 6.50 4.34
N VAL A 90 -4.99 6.80 4.88
CA VAL A 90 -3.93 7.52 4.19
C VAL A 90 -2.85 6.53 3.82
N ARG A 91 -2.31 6.70 2.61
CA ARG A 91 -1.21 5.91 2.07
C ARG A 91 -0.12 6.87 1.67
N SER A 92 1.12 6.54 1.96
CA SER A 92 2.25 7.26 1.40
C SER A 92 3.31 6.28 0.91
N PHE A 93 4.00 6.69 -0.14
CA PHE A 93 5.16 5.99 -0.64
C PHE A 93 6.27 6.99 -0.90
N SER A 94 7.47 6.68 -0.44
CA SER A 94 8.67 7.46 -0.72
C SER A 94 9.82 6.51 -1.02
N CYS A 95 10.65 6.85 -1.99
CA CYS A 95 11.92 6.21 -2.26
C CYS A 95 12.99 7.27 -2.42
N GLU A 96 14.10 7.14 -1.70
CA GLU A 96 15.21 8.10 -1.76
C GLU A 96 16.53 7.38 -2.06
N GLY A 97 17.42 8.05 -2.80
CA GLY A 97 18.76 7.54 -3.12
C GLY A 97 19.11 7.56 -4.61
N ASN A 98 20.40 7.80 -4.91
CA ASN A 98 20.96 7.75 -6.26
C ASN A 98 21.63 6.38 -6.47
N GLY A 99 20.88 5.42 -7.02
CA GLY A 99 21.32 4.04 -7.17
C GLY A 99 20.35 3.10 -6.45
N LEU A 100 20.82 2.41 -5.41
CA LEU A 100 19.95 1.69 -4.49
C LEU A 100 19.04 2.69 -3.77
N ARG A 101 17.74 2.48 -3.88
CA ARG A 101 16.72 3.35 -3.30
C ARG A 101 16.20 2.77 -2.01
N GLN A 102 16.17 3.57 -0.96
CA GLN A 102 15.53 3.22 0.30
C GLN A 102 14.07 3.64 0.20
N CYS A 103 13.18 2.67 0.19
CA CYS A 103 11.76 2.85 0.01
C CYS A 103 10.99 2.63 1.32
N ILE A 104 9.95 3.43 1.51
CA ILE A 104 9.04 3.38 2.65
C ILE A 104 7.62 3.41 2.09
N TRP A 105 6.86 2.35 2.32
CA TRP A 105 5.42 2.32 2.09
C TRP A 105 4.70 2.43 3.41
N SER A 106 3.77 3.37 3.56
CA SER A 106 2.91 3.52 4.74
C SER A 106 1.44 3.40 4.38
N PHE A 107 0.65 2.79 5.26
CA PHE A 107 -0.81 2.87 5.19
C PHE A 107 -1.46 2.78 6.58
N GLY A 108 -2.57 3.49 6.81
CA GLY A 108 -3.30 3.47 8.07
C GLY A 108 -4.31 4.62 8.17
N GLU A 109 -5.00 4.78 9.29
CA GLU A 109 -5.87 5.92 9.52
C GLU A 109 -5.05 7.04 10.18
N HIS A 110 -5.24 8.31 9.81
CA HIS A 110 -4.55 9.45 10.43
C HIS A 110 -5.00 9.72 11.89
N LYS A 111 -5.09 8.68 12.73
CA LYS A 111 -5.54 8.76 14.12
C LYS A 111 -4.33 8.77 15.05
N ARG A 112 -4.27 9.74 15.96
CA ARG A 112 -3.24 9.84 17.02
C ARG A 112 -3.18 8.61 17.96
N THR A 113 -4.23 7.80 17.96
CA THR A 113 -4.37 6.59 18.79
C THR A 113 -3.95 5.32 18.07
N GLU A 114 -3.70 5.36 16.76
CA GLU A 114 -3.02 4.25 16.08
C GLU A 114 -1.54 4.34 16.44
N GLY A 115 -1.14 3.60 17.47
CA GLY A 115 0.23 3.60 18.01
C GLY A 115 1.31 3.13 17.03
N TRP A 116 0.96 2.80 15.79
CA TRP A 116 1.84 2.12 14.86
C TRP A 116 1.51 2.58 13.45
N ASN A 117 2.31 3.51 12.93
CA ASN A 117 2.38 3.66 11.49
C ASN A 117 2.88 2.33 10.93
N ARG A 118 2.01 1.63 10.19
CA ARG A 118 2.39 0.43 9.46
C ARG A 118 3.28 0.89 8.32
N PHE A 119 4.59 0.81 8.54
CA PHE A 119 5.59 1.10 7.53
C PHE A 119 6.24 -0.19 7.08
N LEU A 120 6.45 -0.30 5.78
CA LEU A 120 7.28 -1.33 5.16
C LEU A 120 8.49 -0.64 4.56
N HIS A 121 9.66 -0.92 5.14
CA HIS A 121 10.93 -0.42 4.66
C HIS A 121 11.62 -1.49 3.84
N PHE A 122 12.20 -1.09 2.70
CA PHE A 122 12.94 -1.98 1.83
C PHE A 122 13.89 -1.21 0.92
N THR A 123 14.92 -1.89 0.43
CA THR A 123 15.85 -1.40 -0.57
C THR A 123 15.45 -1.92 -1.94
N TYR A 124 15.29 -1.00 -2.89
CA TYR A 124 14.96 -1.27 -4.28
C TYR A 124 16.14 -0.92 -5.18
N ASP A 125 16.55 -1.87 -6.01
CA ASP A 125 17.53 -1.67 -7.07
C ASP A 125 16.80 -1.39 -8.41
N PRO A 126 16.81 -0.14 -8.90
CA PRO A 126 16.17 0.21 -10.15
C PRO A 126 16.87 -0.36 -11.39
N GLN A 127 18.14 -0.76 -11.31
CA GLN A 127 18.84 -1.39 -12.43
C GLN A 127 18.45 -2.85 -12.60
N ARG A 128 18.17 -3.54 -11.49
CA ARG A 128 17.76 -4.96 -11.46
C ARG A 128 16.25 -5.16 -11.37
N GLU A 129 15.49 -4.07 -11.20
CA GLU A 129 14.06 -4.09 -10.91
C GLU A 129 13.70 -5.06 -9.77
N ALA A 130 14.52 -5.07 -8.71
CA ALA A 130 14.46 -6.07 -7.64
C ALA A 130 14.54 -5.41 -6.26
N VAL A 131 13.89 -6.04 -5.29
CA VAL A 131 14.01 -5.69 -3.87
C VAL A 131 15.05 -6.62 -3.24
N GLU A 132 15.94 -6.08 -2.43
CA GLU A 132 16.89 -6.87 -1.63
C GLU A 132 16.14 -7.54 -0.46
N PRO A 133 16.05 -8.87 -0.39
CA PRO A 133 15.26 -9.53 0.67
C PRO A 133 15.70 -9.13 2.08
N ASP A 134 17.00 -9.07 2.32
CA ASP A 134 17.62 -8.75 3.61
C ASP A 134 17.43 -7.30 4.05
N SER A 135 16.97 -6.45 3.15
CA SER A 135 16.65 -5.05 3.46
C SER A 135 15.25 -4.86 4.03
N LEU A 136 14.39 -5.90 3.95
CA LEU A 136 13.03 -5.83 4.45
C LEU A 136 13.02 -5.61 5.97
N ARG A 137 12.38 -4.52 6.40
CA ARG A 137 12.07 -4.27 7.81
C ARG A 137 10.57 -4.06 7.96
N CYS A 138 9.93 -5.05 8.57
CA CYS A 138 8.50 -5.03 8.88
C CYS A 138 8.32 -4.37 10.25
N ILE A 139 7.49 -3.32 10.34
CA ILE A 139 7.08 -2.76 11.62
C ILE A 139 5.81 -3.47 12.09
N ASP A 140 5.90 -4.00 13.31
CA ASP A 140 4.84 -4.44 14.24
C ASP A 140 3.42 -4.39 13.65
N VAL A 141 2.96 -5.54 13.14
CA VAL A 141 1.55 -5.77 12.84
C VAL A 141 1.00 -6.58 14.01
N PRO A 142 0.17 -5.99 14.88
CA PRO A 142 -0.40 -6.68 16.03
C PRO A 142 -1.35 -7.81 15.63
#